data_AF-A0A447XSQ6-F1
#
_entry.id   AF-A0A447XSQ6-F1
#
_cell.length_a   1.000
_cell.length_b   1.000
_cell.length_c   1.000
_cell.angle_alpha   90.00
_cell.angle_beta   90.00
_cell.angle_gamma   90.00
#
_symmetry.space_group_name_H-M   'P 1'
#
loop_
_entity.id
_entity.type
_entity.pdbx_description
1 polymer ?
#
loop_
_entity_poly.entity_id
_entity_poly.type
_entity_poly.pdbx_seq_one_letter_code
_entity_poly.pdbx_strand_id
1 'polypeptide(L)'
;MPSLRALTLSTLPKCTQYLRAPKRKVTETYVGNWLAKHGSREKLIIASKVSGPSRNNDKGIRPDQALDRKNIREALHDSLKRLQTDYLDLYQVHWPQRPTNCFGKLGYSWTDSAPAVSLLDTLDALAEYQRAEKFVISACRTKLHLA
;
A
#
# COMPACT_ATOMS: atom_id res chain seq x y z
N MET A 1 0.90 -27.97 11.29
CA MET A 1 0.67 -26.74 10.50
C MET A 1 2.00 -26.05 10.29
N PRO A 2 2.44 -25.77 9.06
CA PRO A 2 3.70 -25.05 8.87
C PRO A 2 3.49 -23.60 9.31
N SER A 3 4.31 -23.13 10.25
CA SER A 3 4.22 -21.78 10.80
C SER A 3 4.45 -20.75 9.69
N LEU A 4 3.40 -20.06 9.27
CA LEU A 4 3.53 -18.86 8.43
C LEU A 4 4.36 -17.83 9.23
N ARG A 5 5.54 -17.48 8.71
CA ARG A 5 6.30 -16.37 9.27
C ARG A 5 5.74 -15.10 8.65
N ALA A 6 4.89 -14.40 9.40
CA ALA A 6 4.41 -13.07 9.01
C ALA A 6 5.61 -12.12 9.02
N LEU A 7 6.21 -11.89 7.84
CA LEU A 7 7.13 -10.77 7.65
C LEU A 7 6.27 -9.52 7.39
N THR A 8 5.50 -9.13 8.41
CA THR A 8 4.81 -7.84 8.37
C THR A 8 5.87 -6.76 8.25
N LEU A 9 5.85 -6.03 7.13
CA LEU A 9 6.52 -4.73 6.97
C LEU A 9 5.87 -3.65 7.89
N SER A 10 5.59 -4.02 9.14
CA SER A 10 5.28 -3.14 10.26
C SER A 10 6.54 -2.84 11.09
N THR A 11 7.56 -3.71 11.08
CA THR A 11 8.83 -3.51 11.83
C THR A 11 9.84 -2.60 11.12
N LEU A 12 9.52 -2.10 9.92
CA LEU A 12 10.18 -0.93 9.33
C LEU A 12 9.09 0.10 9.00
N PRO A 13 8.88 1.14 9.83
CA PRO A 13 7.84 2.14 9.62
C PRO A 13 8.25 3.14 8.54
N LYS A 14 8.74 2.68 7.39
CA LYS A 14 9.12 3.55 6.27
C LYS A 14 8.51 3.04 4.97
N CYS A 15 7.24 3.40 4.80
CA CYS A 15 6.60 3.49 3.51
C CYS A 15 7.48 4.23 2.49
N THR A 16 7.21 3.96 1.21
CA THR A 16 7.78 4.55 -0.01
C THR A 16 8.09 6.05 0.04
N GLN A 17 7.41 6.83 0.89
CA GLN A 17 7.53 8.29 0.98
C GLN A 17 8.52 8.83 2.03
N TYR A 18 8.80 8.11 3.12
CA TYR A 18 9.47 8.72 4.30
C TYR A 18 10.98 8.92 4.19
N LEU A 19 11.59 8.42 3.12
CA LEU A 19 12.99 8.68 2.84
C LEU A 19 13.12 10.02 2.12
N ARG A 20 14.07 10.86 2.53
CA ARG A 20 14.39 12.10 1.80
C ARG A 20 14.81 11.75 0.37
N ALA A 21 14.34 12.54 -0.60
CA ALA A 21 14.84 12.42 -1.97
C ALA A 21 16.39 12.48 -1.97
N PRO A 22 17.08 11.63 -2.75
CA PRO A 22 16.57 10.74 -3.80
C PRO A 22 16.08 9.36 -3.33
N LYS A 23 16.18 9.04 -2.03
CA LYS A 23 15.97 7.68 -1.49
C LYS A 23 14.49 7.29 -1.33
N ARG A 24 13.54 7.95 -1.97
CA ARG A 24 12.13 7.48 -1.91
C ARG A 24 12.03 6.12 -2.63
N LYS A 25 11.14 5.25 -2.14
CA LYS A 25 10.83 3.94 -2.75
C LYS A 25 11.92 2.85 -2.71
N VAL A 26 13.11 3.07 -2.15
CA VAL A 26 14.18 2.03 -2.13
C VAL A 26 13.88 0.85 -1.21
N THR A 27 13.03 1.03 -0.18
CA THR A 27 12.68 -0.06 0.75
C THR A 27 12.07 -1.25 0.00
N GLU A 28 11.13 -0.99 -0.91
CA GLU A 28 10.47 -2.05 -1.68
C GLU A 28 11.45 -2.75 -2.62
N THR A 29 12.41 -2.03 -3.19
CA THR A 29 13.46 -2.61 -4.03
C THR A 29 14.39 -3.52 -3.24
N TYR A 30 14.79 -3.14 -2.01
CA TYR A 30 15.61 -4.02 -1.17
C TYR A 30 14.88 -5.29 -0.76
N VAL A 31 13.59 -5.17 -0.40
CA VAL A 31 12.75 -6.33 -0.09
C VAL A 31 12.53 -7.20 -1.33
N GLY A 32 12.27 -6.60 -2.50
CA GLY A 32 12.13 -7.34 -3.76
C GLY A 32 13.39 -8.12 -4.13
N ASN A 33 14.56 -7.48 -4.05
CA ASN A 33 15.84 -8.15 -4.28
C ASN A 33 16.09 -9.30 -3.30
N TRP A 34 15.66 -9.16 -2.03
CA TRP A 34 15.75 -10.23 -1.04
C TRP A 34 14.79 -11.38 -1.36
N LEU A 35 13.53 -11.08 -1.73
CA LEU A 35 12.55 -12.08 -2.15
C LEU A 35 13.03 -12.87 -3.37
N ALA A 36 13.57 -12.18 -4.38
CA ALA A 36 14.10 -12.82 -5.58
C ALA A 36 15.29 -13.75 -5.30
N LYS A 37 16.12 -13.43 -4.31
CA LYS A 37 17.27 -14.25 -3.91
C LYS A 37 16.91 -15.45 -3.04
N HIS A 38 15.95 -15.30 -2.13
CA HIS A 38 15.63 -16.32 -1.12
C HIS A 38 14.40 -17.18 -1.46
N GLY A 39 13.56 -16.75 -2.42
CA GLY A 39 12.36 -17.47 -2.81
C GLY A 39 11.32 -17.58 -1.67
N SER A 40 10.50 -18.63 -1.69
CA SER A 40 9.45 -18.88 -0.70
C SER A 40 8.47 -17.72 -0.50
N ARG A 41 8.19 -16.94 -1.56
CA ARG A 41 7.26 -15.80 -1.54
C ARG A 41 5.89 -16.19 -0.97
N GLU A 42 5.43 -17.39 -1.26
CA GLU A 42 4.15 -17.97 -0.82
C GLU A 42 4.09 -18.29 0.69
N LYS A 43 5.22 -18.32 1.39
CA LYS A 43 5.29 -18.55 2.85
C LYS A 43 5.27 -17.26 3.66
N LEU A 44 5.26 -16.12 2.97
CA LEU A 44 5.38 -14.79 3.57
C LEU A 44 4.11 -13.98 3.31
N ILE A 45 3.73 -13.20 4.31
CA ILE A 45 2.68 -12.18 4.19
C ILE A 45 3.35 -10.85 3.91
N ILE A 46 3.22 -10.34 2.68
CA ILE A 46 3.80 -9.07 2.25
C ILE A 46 2.71 -8.01 2.18
N ALA A 47 2.88 -6.95 2.97
CA ALA A 47 1.98 -5.80 3.01
C ALA A 47 2.66 -4.55 2.45
N SER A 48 1.97 -3.81 1.58
CA SER A 48 2.39 -2.46 1.16
C SER A 48 1.22 -1.47 1.29
N LYS A 49 1.49 -0.20 1.04
CA LYS A 49 0.55 0.91 1.31
C LYS A 49 0.55 1.93 0.16
N VAL A 50 -0.62 2.47 -0.16
CA VAL A 50 -0.78 3.64 -1.04
C VAL A 50 -0.82 4.91 -0.19
N SER A 51 0.00 5.90 -0.54
CA SER A 51 -0.03 7.22 0.11
C SER A 51 -1.31 7.98 -0.26
N GLY A 52 -1.96 8.60 0.72
CA GLY A 52 -3.01 9.60 0.48
C GLY A 52 -2.43 10.93 -0.02
N PRO A 53 -3.22 12.01 -0.06
CA PRO A 53 -2.76 13.30 -0.58
C PRO A 53 -1.50 13.82 0.11
N SER A 54 -0.68 14.55 -0.65
CA SER A 54 0.45 15.31 -0.08
C SER A 54 -0.08 16.30 0.96
N ARG A 55 0.60 16.39 2.10
CA ARG A 55 0.21 17.27 3.20
C ARG A 55 1.36 18.21 3.53
N ASN A 56 1.03 19.47 3.85
CA ASN A 56 2.00 20.50 4.23
C ASN A 56 3.13 20.64 3.18
N ASN A 57 4.38 20.54 3.61
CA ASN A 57 5.59 20.74 2.80
C ASN A 57 6.11 19.45 2.15
N ASP A 58 5.32 18.36 2.16
CA ASP A 58 5.75 17.11 1.56
C ASP A 58 5.75 17.21 0.03
N LYS A 59 6.91 16.94 -0.57
CA LYS A 59 6.96 16.65 -2.01
C LYS A 59 6.22 15.33 -2.24
N GLY A 60 5.11 15.37 -2.97
CA GLY A 60 4.35 14.19 -3.37
C GLY A 60 5.21 13.14 -4.09
N ILE A 61 4.73 11.90 -4.14
CA ILE A 61 5.31 10.84 -4.98
C ILE A 61 4.86 11.01 -6.44
N ARG A 62 3.60 11.42 -6.62
CA ARG A 62 2.97 11.71 -7.92
C ARG A 62 2.46 13.15 -7.95
N PRO A 63 2.35 13.77 -9.15
CA PRO A 63 1.61 15.02 -9.30
C PRO A 63 0.15 14.79 -8.89
N ASP A 64 -0.45 15.77 -8.21
CA ASP A 64 -1.86 15.75 -7.77
C ASP A 64 -2.26 14.45 -7.07
N GLN A 65 -1.39 14.00 -6.17
CA GLN A 65 -1.57 12.74 -5.45
C GLN A 65 -2.90 12.73 -4.68
N ALA A 66 -3.75 11.77 -4.99
CA ALA A 66 -5.03 11.51 -4.33
C ALA A 66 -5.28 10.00 -4.22
N LEU A 67 -6.31 9.60 -3.49
CA LEU A 67 -6.77 8.21 -3.40
C LEU A 67 -7.77 7.83 -4.51
N ASP A 68 -7.58 8.39 -5.70
CA ASP A 68 -8.37 8.05 -6.88
C ASP A 68 -7.89 6.75 -7.55
N ARG A 69 -8.67 6.27 -8.52
CA ARG A 69 -8.38 5.05 -9.28
C ARG A 69 -7.03 5.09 -10.00
N LYS A 70 -6.67 6.22 -10.62
CA LYS A 70 -5.44 6.36 -11.40
C LYS A 70 -4.22 6.24 -10.49
N ASN A 71 -4.21 7.00 -9.39
CA ASN A 71 -3.13 7.03 -8.42
C ASN A 71 -2.97 5.67 -7.72
N ILE A 72 -4.06 5.00 -7.36
CA ILE A 72 -4.04 3.66 -6.75
C ILE A 72 -3.45 2.63 -7.72
N ARG A 73 -3.92 2.62 -8.98
CA ARG A 73 -3.40 1.72 -10.03
C ARG A 73 -1.89 1.87 -10.22
N GLU A 74 -1.46 3.12 -10.45
CA GLU A 74 -0.05 3.43 -10.66
C GLU A 74 0.78 3.05 -9.44
N ALA A 75 0.32 3.37 -8.23
CA ALA A 75 1.02 3.02 -6.99
C ALA A 75 1.19 1.52 -6.81
N LEU A 76 0.14 0.75 -7.07
CA LEU A 76 0.13 -0.69 -6.89
C LEU A 76 1.09 -1.37 -7.88
N HIS A 77 0.97 -1.06 -9.17
CA HIS A 77 1.87 -1.61 -10.20
C HIS A 77 3.34 -1.26 -9.94
N ASP A 78 3.61 -0.02 -9.55
CA ASP A 78 4.93 0.42 -9.13
C ASP A 78 5.49 -0.41 -7.96
N SER A 79 4.65 -0.70 -6.97
CA SER A 79 5.03 -1.43 -5.76
C SER A 79 5.32 -2.90 -6.07
N LEU A 80 4.44 -3.54 -6.85
CA LEU A 80 4.61 -4.91 -7.34
C LEU A 80 5.90 -5.06 -8.16
N LYS A 81 6.16 -4.11 -9.06
CA LYS A 81 7.40 -4.08 -9.87
C LYS A 81 8.65 -4.00 -8.99
N ARG A 82 8.65 -3.15 -7.96
CA ARG A 82 9.81 -3.02 -7.05
C ARG A 82 9.98 -4.22 -6.13
N LEU A 83 8.87 -4.81 -5.68
CA LEU A 83 8.87 -6.00 -4.84
C LEU A 83 9.11 -7.30 -5.63
N GLN A 84 9.13 -7.23 -6.97
CA GLN A 84 9.34 -8.37 -7.87
C GLN A 84 8.36 -9.52 -7.57
N THR A 85 7.09 -9.19 -7.38
CA THR A 85 6.02 -10.15 -7.09
C THR A 85 4.72 -9.74 -7.79
N ASP A 86 3.86 -10.70 -8.10
CA ASP A 86 2.62 -10.46 -8.84
C ASP A 86 1.45 -10.01 -7.97
N TYR A 87 1.56 -10.19 -6.65
CA TYR A 87 0.50 -9.88 -5.69
C TYR A 87 1.02 -9.45 -4.32
N LEU A 88 0.17 -8.76 -3.55
CA LEU A 88 0.35 -8.46 -2.13
C LEU A 88 -0.65 -9.24 -1.26
N ASP A 89 -0.28 -9.54 -0.03
CA ASP A 89 -1.18 -10.20 0.93
C ASP A 89 -2.03 -9.20 1.71
N LEU A 90 -1.65 -7.92 1.66
CA LEU A 90 -2.41 -6.81 2.23
C LEU A 90 -2.01 -5.50 1.55
N TYR A 91 -3.00 -4.74 1.07
CA TYR A 91 -2.79 -3.38 0.55
C TYR A 91 -3.56 -2.36 1.37
N GLN A 92 -2.85 -1.38 1.94
CA GLN A 92 -3.41 -0.42 2.90
C GLN A 92 -3.47 0.99 2.34
N VAL A 93 -4.52 1.73 2.69
CA VAL A 93 -4.51 3.19 2.59
C VAL A 93 -3.66 3.74 3.73
N HIS A 94 -2.59 4.44 3.40
CA HIS A 94 -1.60 4.88 4.39
C HIS A 94 -2.09 6.05 5.25
N TRP A 95 -2.91 6.94 4.69
CA TRP A 95 -3.68 7.94 5.42
C TRP A 95 -4.89 8.43 4.62
N PRO A 96 -5.92 9.01 5.28
CA PRO A 96 -7.16 9.38 4.62
C PRO A 96 -7.01 10.52 3.60
N GLN A 97 -7.88 10.51 2.58
CA GLN A 97 -8.09 11.64 1.66
C GLN A 97 -8.57 12.88 2.42
N ARG A 98 -9.59 12.71 3.27
CA ARG A 98 -10.20 13.82 4.02
C ARG A 98 -9.25 14.35 5.12
N PRO A 99 -9.32 15.64 5.44
CA PRO A 99 -8.68 16.17 6.64
C PRO A 99 -9.36 15.56 7.87
N THR A 100 -8.56 15.01 8.78
CA THR A 100 -9.04 14.41 10.02
C THR A 100 -7.93 14.42 11.07
N ASN A 101 -8.25 14.09 12.31
CA ASN A 101 -7.35 14.08 13.45
C ASN A 101 -6.38 12.88 13.37
N CYS A 102 -5.33 13.04 12.58
CA CYS A 102 -4.23 12.09 12.44
C CYS A 102 -2.91 12.86 12.41
N PHE A 103 -1.79 12.16 12.65
CA PHE A 103 -0.44 12.74 12.67
C PHE A 103 -0.26 13.86 13.70
N GLY A 104 -0.48 13.55 14.98
CA GLY A 104 -0.22 14.48 16.09
C GLY A 104 -1.38 15.46 16.40
N LYS A 105 -2.51 15.35 15.71
CA LYS A 105 -3.74 16.08 16.03
C LYS A 105 -4.66 15.21 16.87
N LEU A 106 -5.00 15.67 18.09
CA LEU A 106 -5.90 14.95 19.01
C LEU A 106 -7.38 15.18 18.62
N GLY A 107 -7.80 16.44 18.61
CA GLY A 107 -9.18 16.83 18.28
C GLY A 107 -9.43 16.87 16.77
N TYR A 108 -10.65 16.50 16.38
CA TYR A 108 -11.14 16.73 15.03
C TYR A 108 -11.66 18.16 14.90
N SER A 109 -11.26 18.85 13.84
CA SER A 109 -11.82 20.14 13.45
C SER A 109 -12.74 19.93 12.26
N TRP A 110 -13.97 20.44 12.37
CA TRP A 110 -14.93 20.40 11.28
C TRP A 110 -14.39 21.14 10.04
N THR A 111 -14.79 20.70 8.85
CA THR A 111 -14.48 21.36 7.59
C THR A 111 -15.71 21.33 6.70
N ASP A 112 -15.98 22.44 6.03
CA ASP A 112 -17.07 22.54 5.05
C ASP A 112 -16.63 22.08 3.64
N SER A 113 -15.35 21.79 3.46
CA SER A 113 -14.81 21.30 2.20
C SER A 113 -14.97 19.79 2.08
N ALA A 114 -15.85 19.35 1.17
CA ALA A 114 -15.94 17.94 0.80
C ALA A 114 -14.58 17.45 0.25
N PRO A 115 -14.14 16.23 0.60
CA PRO A 115 -12.91 15.67 0.04
C PRO A 115 -13.07 15.45 -1.47
N ALA A 116 -12.03 15.76 -2.23
CA ALA A 116 -12.03 15.59 -3.69
C ALA A 116 -12.26 14.15 -4.17
N VAL A 117 -11.98 13.16 -3.32
CA VAL A 117 -12.25 11.74 -3.57
C VAL A 117 -12.99 11.19 -2.37
N SER A 118 -14.12 10.54 -2.59
CA SER A 118 -14.91 9.94 -1.51
C SER A 118 -14.26 8.63 -1.02
N LEU A 119 -14.69 8.16 0.15
CA LEU A 119 -14.29 6.84 0.62
C LEU A 119 -14.79 5.73 -0.32
N LEU A 120 -15.98 5.92 -0.91
CA LEU A 120 -16.56 4.97 -1.85
C LEU A 120 -15.72 4.86 -3.13
N ASP A 121 -15.31 5.98 -3.72
CA ASP A 121 -14.43 5.99 -4.90
C ASP A 121 -13.11 5.26 -4.64
N THR A 122 -12.54 5.49 -3.44
CA THR A 122 -11.31 4.81 -3.01
C THR A 122 -11.55 3.30 -2.88
N LEU A 123 -12.67 2.90 -2.29
CA LEU A 123 -13.01 1.49 -2.10
C LEU A 123 -13.28 0.79 -3.43
N ASP A 124 -14.01 1.43 -4.35
CA ASP A 124 -14.28 0.89 -5.69
C ASP A 124 -12.99 0.70 -6.49
N ALA A 125 -12.06 1.66 -6.40
CA ALA A 125 -10.74 1.54 -7.00
C ALA A 125 -9.94 0.37 -6.41
N LEU A 126 -9.97 0.17 -5.08
CA LEU A 126 -9.32 -0.97 -4.44
C LEU A 126 -9.98 -2.30 -4.83
N ALA A 127 -11.31 -2.35 -4.90
CA ALA A 127 -12.08 -3.54 -5.25
C ALA A 127 -11.82 -4.02 -6.69
N GLU A 128 -11.49 -3.11 -7.62
CA GLU A 128 -11.00 -3.47 -8.96
C GLU A 128 -9.75 -4.35 -8.88
N TYR A 129 -8.74 -3.92 -8.11
CA TYR A 129 -7.47 -4.63 -8.00
C TYR A 129 -7.50 -5.85 -7.08
N GLN A 130 -8.43 -5.89 -6.13
CA GLN A 130 -8.73 -7.11 -5.38
C GLN A 130 -9.30 -8.19 -6.32
N ARG A 131 -10.27 -7.84 -7.17
CA ARG A 131 -10.86 -8.76 -8.16
C ARG A 131 -9.86 -9.23 -9.20
N ALA A 132 -8.88 -8.38 -9.55
CA ALA A 132 -7.76 -8.75 -10.42
C ALA A 132 -6.65 -9.54 -9.71
N GLU A 133 -6.88 -10.00 -8.47
CA GLU A 133 -5.95 -10.77 -7.63
C GLU A 133 -4.58 -10.10 -7.40
N LYS A 134 -4.49 -8.77 -7.53
CA LYS A 134 -3.24 -8.02 -7.27
C LYS A 134 -2.97 -7.82 -5.79
N PHE A 135 -3.99 -7.92 -4.97
CA PHE A 135 -3.81 -8.15 -3.54
C PHE A 135 -4.96 -8.98 -2.97
N VAL A 136 -4.70 -9.64 -1.84
CA VAL A 136 -5.67 -10.47 -1.13
C VAL A 136 -5.94 -9.85 0.25
N ILE A 137 -7.10 -10.11 0.86
CA ILE A 137 -7.42 -9.73 2.26
C ILE A 137 -7.55 -11.02 3.10
N SER A 138 -6.72 -12.02 2.79
CA SER A 138 -6.74 -13.33 3.46
C SER A 138 -5.33 -13.87 3.52
N ALA A 139 -4.88 -14.17 4.75
CA ALA A 139 -3.62 -14.86 5.02
C ALA A 139 -3.65 -16.34 4.58
N CYS A 140 -4.79 -16.84 4.08
CA CYS A 140 -4.99 -18.24 3.73
C CYS A 140 -5.30 -18.37 2.24
N ARG A 141 -4.30 -18.15 1.38
CA ARG A 141 -4.34 -18.74 0.04
C ARG A 141 -3.89 -20.20 0.16
N THR A 142 -4.72 -21.06 0.75
CA THR A 142 -4.61 -22.49 0.45
C THR A 142 -4.92 -22.58 -1.03
N LYS A 143 -3.94 -22.94 -1.86
CA LYS A 143 -4.21 -23.27 -3.25
C LYS A 143 -5.36 -24.28 -3.26
N LEU A 144 -6.54 -23.86 -3.71
CA LEU A 144 -7.47 -24.80 -4.34
C LEU A 144 -6.70 -25.28 -5.57
N HIS A 145 -5.91 -26.35 -5.41
CA HIS A 145 -5.66 -27.23 -6.54
C HIS A 145 -7.01 -27.87 -6.79
N LEU A 146 -7.71 -27.39 -7.80
CA LEU A 146 -8.72 -28.18 -8.48
C LEU A 146 -7.98 -29.42 -9.00
N ALA A 147 -8.20 -30.53 -8.30
CA ALA A 147 -8.00 -31.88 -8.82
C ALA A 147 -9.33 -32.33 -9.43
#